data_AF-A0A5Y2E331-F1
#
_entry.id   AF-A0A5Y2E331-F1
#
_cell.length_a   1.000
_cell.length_b   1.000
_cell.length_c   1.000
_cell.angle_alpha   90.00
_cell.angle_beta   90.00
_cell.angle_gamma   90.00
#
_symmetry.space_group_name_H-M   'P 1'
#
loop_
_entity.id
_entity.type
_entity.pdbx_description
1 polymer ?
#
loop_
_entity_poly.entity_id
_entity_poly.type
_entity_poly.pdbx_seq_one_letter_code
_entity_poly.pdbx_strand_id
1 'polypeptide(L)'
;EELQRSVPEIAARYRRQLKARLSAANNFKPMCDALNMARAEMGKATQQHHYTNESNMISRIVLGGLTAKQWARINGYSGEPRDHMNAEQLEHLSYLESTNITLIDMGMEYEQRKGELTRLSQRWLAKRLEAVNV
;
A
#
# COMPACT_ATOMS: atom_id res chain seq x y z
N GLU A 1 23.43 -30.70 5.64
CA GLU A 1 22.12 -30.81 4.95
C GLU A 1 21.14 -29.68 5.30
N GLU A 2 21.03 -29.21 6.55
CA GLU A 2 20.10 -28.11 6.91
C GLU A 2 20.42 -26.77 6.22
N LEU A 3 21.71 -26.46 6.02
CA LEU A 3 22.15 -25.21 5.37
C LEU A 3 21.72 -25.13 3.89
N GLN A 4 21.58 -26.26 3.19
CA GLN A 4 21.15 -26.28 1.78
C GLN A 4 19.63 -26.22 1.63
N ARG A 5 18.86 -26.64 2.65
CA ARG A 5 17.40 -26.47 2.67
C ARG A 5 16.97 -25.04 2.98
N SER A 6 17.74 -24.32 3.80
CA SER A 6 17.44 -22.93 4.16
C SER A 6 17.77 -21.93 3.05
N VAL A 7 18.77 -22.19 2.20
CA VAL A 7 19.18 -21.27 1.12
C VAL A 7 18.07 -21.00 0.09
N PRO A 8 17.33 -22.00 -0.45
CA PRO A 8 16.19 -21.77 -1.33
C PRO A 8 15.08 -20.94 -0.69
N GLU A 9 14.78 -21.18 0.57
CA GLU A 9 13.73 -20.50 1.33
C GLU A 9 14.11 -19.04 1.63
N ILE A 10 15.35 -18.82 2.09
CA ILE A 10 15.92 -17.48 2.29
C ILE A 10 15.91 -16.69 0.97
N ALA A 11 16.34 -17.31 -0.12
CA ALA A 11 16.32 -16.70 -1.44
C ALA A 11 14.89 -16.39 -1.92
N ALA A 12 13.92 -17.27 -1.63
CA ALA A 12 12.51 -17.03 -1.95
C ALA A 12 11.95 -15.83 -1.16
N ARG A 13 12.29 -15.71 0.12
CA ARG A 13 11.90 -14.57 0.97
C ARG A 13 12.47 -13.25 0.43
N TYR A 14 13.76 -13.22 0.08
CA TYR A 14 14.37 -12.03 -0.52
C TYR A 14 13.74 -11.66 -1.86
N ARG A 15 13.47 -12.63 -2.73
CA ARG A 15 12.75 -12.39 -4.00
C ARG A 15 11.36 -11.80 -3.77
N ARG A 16 10.61 -12.34 -2.80
CA ARG A 16 9.29 -11.83 -2.45
C ARG A 16 9.36 -10.38 -1.95
N GLN A 17 10.29 -10.08 -1.05
CA GLN A 17 10.48 -8.73 -0.52
C GLN A 17 10.88 -7.74 -1.63
N LEU A 18 11.79 -8.12 -2.53
CA LEU A 18 12.18 -7.28 -3.66
C LEU A 18 11.00 -7.01 -4.60
N LYS A 19 10.22 -8.03 -4.93
CA LYS A 19 9.01 -7.90 -5.75
C LYS A 19 7.99 -6.96 -5.10
N ALA A 20 7.76 -7.10 -3.79
CA ALA A 20 6.84 -6.25 -3.04
C ALA A 20 7.30 -4.78 -3.04
N ARG A 21 8.61 -4.52 -2.86
CA ARG A 21 9.19 -3.17 -2.93
C ARG A 21 8.99 -2.54 -4.30
N LEU A 22 9.30 -3.27 -5.38
CA LEU A 22 9.10 -2.78 -6.75
C LEU A 22 7.62 -2.46 -7.02
N SER A 23 6.71 -3.34 -6.62
CA SER A 23 5.27 -3.14 -6.80
C SER A 23 4.75 -1.90 -6.05
N ALA A 24 5.17 -1.70 -4.80
CA ALA A 24 4.78 -0.54 -4.00
C ALA A 24 5.40 0.77 -4.52
N ALA A 25 6.63 0.74 -5.04
CA ALA A 25 7.24 1.90 -5.69
C ALA A 25 6.50 2.28 -6.98
N ASN A 26 6.01 1.28 -7.72
CA ASN A 26 5.37 1.47 -9.01
C ASN A 26 3.95 2.05 -8.94
N ASN A 27 3.26 2.02 -7.80
CA ASN A 27 1.85 2.45 -7.73
C ASN A 27 1.63 3.85 -7.13
N PHE A 28 2.57 4.38 -6.33
CA PHE A 28 2.40 5.70 -5.73
C PHE A 28 2.31 6.82 -6.76
N LYS A 29 3.25 6.85 -7.72
CA LYS A 29 3.29 7.90 -8.76
C LYS A 29 2.06 7.83 -9.68
N PRO A 30 1.67 6.66 -10.24
CA PRO A 30 0.43 6.54 -11.00
C PRO A 30 -0.83 6.94 -10.22
N MET A 31 -0.90 6.65 -8.92
CA MET A 31 -2.02 7.11 -8.07
C MET A 31 -2.07 8.63 -7.96
N CYS A 32 -0.93 9.29 -7.78
CA CYS A 32 -0.88 10.75 -7.81
C CYS A 32 -1.31 11.31 -9.17
N ASP A 33 -0.93 10.66 -10.27
CA ASP A 33 -1.28 11.09 -11.61
C ASP A 33 -2.78 10.92 -11.88
N ALA A 34 -3.38 9.78 -11.50
CA ALA A 34 -4.83 9.54 -11.57
C ALA A 34 -5.61 10.60 -10.77
N LEU A 35 -5.20 10.89 -9.53
CA LEU A 35 -5.82 11.94 -8.72
C LEU A 35 -5.72 13.31 -9.40
N ASN A 36 -4.57 13.61 -10.00
CA ASN A 36 -4.36 14.89 -10.66
C ASN A 36 -5.27 15.05 -11.89
N MET A 37 -5.38 14.00 -12.71
CA MET A 37 -6.25 13.98 -13.88
C MET A 37 -7.72 14.13 -13.50
N ALA A 38 -8.21 13.30 -12.57
CA ALA A 38 -9.61 13.36 -12.11
C ALA A 38 -9.97 14.75 -11.55
N ARG A 39 -9.05 15.41 -10.85
CA ARG A 39 -9.27 16.78 -10.37
C ARG A 39 -9.24 17.82 -11.47
N ALA A 40 -8.34 17.68 -12.43
CA ALA A 40 -8.27 18.56 -13.60
C ALA A 40 -9.55 18.48 -14.44
N GLU A 41 -10.14 17.30 -14.61
CA GLU A 41 -11.44 17.10 -15.28
C GLU A 41 -12.59 17.83 -14.57
N MET A 42 -12.52 17.95 -13.24
CA MET A 42 -13.43 18.78 -12.44
C MET A 42 -13.09 20.28 -12.45
N GLY A 43 -12.10 20.72 -13.23
CA GLY A 43 -11.63 22.11 -13.26
C GLY A 43 -10.89 22.55 -12.00
N LYS A 44 -10.36 21.61 -11.19
CA LYS A 44 -9.69 21.88 -9.92
C LYS A 44 -8.20 21.62 -10.01
N ALA A 45 -7.39 22.53 -9.46
CA ALA A 45 -5.96 22.29 -9.27
C ALA A 45 -5.71 21.26 -8.14
N THR A 46 -4.66 20.46 -8.29
CA THR A 46 -4.23 19.49 -7.28
C THR A 46 -3.05 20.02 -6.47
N GLN A 47 -3.29 20.23 -5.18
CA GLN A 47 -2.27 20.64 -4.22
C GLN A 47 -1.62 19.46 -3.50
N GLN A 48 -0.42 19.68 -2.93
CA GLN A 48 0.38 18.66 -2.23
C GLN A 48 -0.38 17.91 -1.12
N HIS A 49 -1.26 18.60 -0.40
CA HIS A 49 -2.02 18.01 0.68
C HIS A 49 -3.02 16.95 0.17
N HIS A 50 -3.51 17.03 -1.07
CA HIS A 50 -4.38 15.99 -1.64
C HIS A 50 -3.63 14.66 -1.81
N TYR A 51 -2.41 14.70 -2.38
CA TYR A 51 -1.57 13.50 -2.49
C TYR A 51 -1.24 12.92 -1.11
N THR A 52 -0.98 13.80 -0.14
CA THR A 52 -0.72 13.40 1.25
C THR A 52 -1.95 12.76 1.89
N ASN A 53 -3.15 13.25 1.61
CA ASN A 53 -4.40 12.68 2.09
C ASN A 53 -4.62 11.26 1.54
N GLU A 54 -4.45 11.06 0.23
CA GLU A 54 -4.55 9.74 -0.40
C GLU A 54 -3.55 8.74 0.19
N SER A 55 -2.27 9.14 0.28
CA SER A 55 -1.23 8.27 0.83
C SER A 55 -1.47 7.93 2.30
N ASN A 56 -1.91 8.91 3.09
CA ASN A 56 -2.23 8.71 4.50
C ASN A 56 -3.48 7.84 4.68
N MET A 57 -4.50 7.96 3.83
CA MET A 57 -5.68 7.10 3.85
C MET A 57 -5.27 5.63 3.73
N ILE A 58 -4.51 5.30 2.69
CA ILE A 58 -4.05 3.93 2.44
C ILE A 58 -3.12 3.46 3.57
N SER A 59 -2.17 4.29 3.99
CA SER A 59 -1.26 3.94 5.09
C SER A 59 -2.01 3.61 6.38
N ARG A 60 -3.05 4.40 6.72
CA ARG A 60 -3.87 4.14 7.90
C ARG A 60 -4.63 2.83 7.80
N ILE A 61 -5.13 2.47 6.61
CA ILE A 61 -5.81 1.19 6.42
C ILE A 61 -4.83 0.02 6.60
N VAL A 62 -3.61 0.12 6.06
CA VAL A 62 -2.60 -0.96 6.10
C VAL A 62 -1.93 -1.08 7.47
N LEU A 63 -1.67 0.05 8.15
CA LEU A 63 -0.83 0.14 9.35
C LEU A 63 -1.65 0.37 10.62
N GLY A 64 -2.90 -0.09 10.66
CA GLY A 64 -3.71 -0.08 11.88
C GLY A 64 -4.06 1.32 12.41
N GLY A 65 -4.42 2.24 11.51
CA GLY A 65 -4.82 3.62 11.84
C GLY A 65 -3.68 4.63 11.86
N LEU A 66 -2.44 4.20 11.60
CA LEU A 66 -1.25 5.07 11.59
C LEU A 66 -0.91 5.57 10.19
N THR A 67 -0.48 6.83 10.09
CA THR A 67 0.25 7.27 8.88
C THR A 67 1.62 6.57 8.81
N ALA A 68 2.20 6.45 7.61
CA ALA A 68 3.52 5.85 7.43
C ALA A 68 4.59 6.52 8.32
N LYS A 69 4.54 7.85 8.47
CA LYS A 69 5.44 8.61 9.36
C LYS A 69 5.24 8.26 10.85
N GLN A 70 3.99 8.15 11.31
CA GLN A 70 3.70 7.77 12.69
C GLN A 70 4.15 6.34 12.97
N TRP A 71 3.87 5.42 12.06
CA TRP A 71 4.32 4.03 12.15
C TRP A 71 5.84 3.93 12.24
N ALA A 72 6.58 4.62 11.36
CA ALA A 72 8.05 4.64 11.41
C ALA A 72 8.56 5.20 12.74
N ARG A 73 7.99 6.31 13.23
CA ARG A 73 8.36 6.93 14.50
C ARG A 73 8.15 5.99 15.69
N ILE A 74 7.01 5.30 15.77
CA ILE A 74 6.70 4.37 16.87
C ILE A 74 7.65 3.16 16.87
N ASN A 75 8.09 2.72 15.70
CA ASN A 75 9.02 1.60 15.55
C ASN A 75 10.50 2.03 15.58
N GLY A 76 10.81 3.32 15.79
CA GLY A 76 12.19 3.82 15.86
C GLY A 76 12.93 3.83 14.51
N TYR A 77 12.20 3.83 13.39
CA TYR A 77 12.78 3.84 12.05
C TYR A 77 13.08 5.27 11.58
N SER A 78 14.29 5.47 11.06
CA SER A 78 14.70 6.70 10.37
C SER A 78 14.71 6.49 8.85
N GLY A 79 14.41 7.55 8.09
CA GLY A 79 14.36 7.48 6.62
C GLY A 79 12.95 7.24 6.06
N GLU A 80 12.88 6.66 4.87
CA GLU A 80 11.63 6.40 4.15
C GLU A 80 10.86 5.22 4.78
N PRO A 81 9.64 5.42 5.32
CA PRO A 81 8.90 4.35 6.02
C PRO A 81 8.71 3.08 5.19
N ARG A 82 8.49 3.19 3.87
CA ARG A 82 8.30 2.01 3.00
C ARG A 82 9.53 1.09 2.98
N ASP A 83 10.74 1.61 3.22
CA ASP A 83 11.95 0.80 3.24
C ASP A 83 12.00 -0.19 4.40
N HIS A 84 11.26 0.10 5.47
CA HIS A 84 11.24 -0.68 6.70
C HIS A 84 10.03 -1.62 6.78
N MET A 85 9.08 -1.49 5.85
CA MET A 85 7.91 -2.37 5.79
C MET A 85 8.30 -3.78 5.36
N ASN A 86 7.66 -4.77 5.97
CA ASN A 86 7.82 -6.16 5.54
C ASN A 86 7.09 -6.41 4.21
N ALA A 87 7.33 -7.57 3.60
CA ALA A 87 6.75 -7.91 2.30
C ALA A 87 5.20 -7.90 2.32
N GLU A 88 4.59 -8.33 3.42
CA GLU A 88 3.13 -8.34 3.56
C GLU A 88 2.53 -6.94 3.58
N GLN A 89 3.13 -6.03 4.35
CA GLN A 89 2.72 -4.63 4.41
C GLN A 89 2.87 -3.95 3.03
N LEU A 90 3.97 -4.21 2.33
CA LEU A 90 4.22 -3.67 0.99
C LEU A 90 3.25 -4.24 -0.06
N GLU A 91 2.96 -5.54 -0.01
CA GLU A 91 1.96 -6.19 -0.88
C GLU A 91 0.56 -5.62 -0.62
N HIS A 92 0.17 -5.43 0.64
CA HIS A 92 -1.11 -4.85 1.01
C HIS A 92 -1.23 -3.40 0.51
N LEU A 93 -0.18 -2.60 0.74
CA LEU A 93 -0.12 -1.21 0.31
C LEU A 93 -0.22 -1.11 -1.22
N SER A 94 0.54 -1.93 -1.95
CA SER A 94 0.46 -1.99 -3.41
C SER A 94 -0.92 -2.41 -3.92
N TYR A 95 -1.58 -3.36 -3.25
CA TYR A 95 -2.94 -3.79 -3.60
C TYR A 95 -3.95 -2.65 -3.44
N LEU A 96 -3.89 -1.90 -2.33
CA LEU A 96 -4.78 -0.78 -2.10
C LEU A 96 -4.46 0.43 -2.99
N GLU A 97 -3.20 0.72 -3.29
CA GLU A 97 -2.83 1.80 -4.22
C GLU A 97 -3.34 1.54 -5.64
N SER A 98 -3.12 0.32 -6.17
CA SER A 98 -3.63 -0.06 -7.50
C SER A 98 -5.16 -0.06 -7.57
N THR A 99 -5.82 -0.52 -6.51
CA THR A 99 -7.27 -0.44 -6.40
C THR A 99 -7.73 1.03 -6.36
N ASN A 100 -7.06 1.89 -5.58
CA ASN A 100 -7.43 3.29 -5.46
C ASN A 100 -7.31 4.04 -6.80
N ILE A 101 -6.30 3.74 -7.62
CA ILE A 101 -6.20 4.24 -9.00
C ILE A 101 -7.50 3.92 -9.76
N THR A 102 -7.90 2.64 -9.76
CA THR A 102 -9.10 2.19 -10.47
C THR A 102 -10.35 2.92 -9.96
N LEU A 103 -10.50 3.10 -8.65
CA LEU A 103 -11.66 3.78 -8.08
C LEU A 103 -11.67 5.28 -8.40
N ILE A 104 -10.49 5.92 -8.49
CA ILE A 104 -10.36 7.32 -8.95
C ILE A 104 -10.80 7.42 -10.41
N ASP A 105 -10.33 6.52 -11.26
CA ASP A 105 -10.67 6.50 -12.69
C ASP A 105 -12.17 6.23 -12.93
N MET A 106 -12.84 5.56 -11.98
CA MET A 106 -14.29 5.39 -11.96
C MET A 106 -15.05 6.63 -11.44
N GLY A 107 -14.36 7.72 -11.10
CA GLY A 107 -14.96 8.96 -10.62
C GLY A 107 -15.48 8.88 -9.18
N MET A 108 -15.02 7.93 -8.37
CA MET A 108 -15.52 7.77 -7.01
C MET A 108 -14.95 8.83 -6.05
N GLU A 109 -15.84 9.35 -5.20
CA GLU A 109 -15.48 10.34 -4.20
C GLU A 109 -14.60 9.74 -3.08
N TYR A 110 -13.78 10.58 -2.46
CA TYR A 110 -12.78 10.14 -1.47
C TYR A 110 -13.35 9.25 -0.35
N GLU A 111 -14.48 9.63 0.26
CA GLU A 111 -15.07 8.84 1.36
C GLU A 111 -15.66 7.51 0.87
N GLN A 112 -16.17 7.45 -0.36
CA GLN A 112 -16.64 6.19 -0.96
C GLN A 112 -15.45 5.26 -1.21
N ARG A 113 -14.35 5.78 -1.77
CA ARG A 113 -13.11 5.03 -1.98
C ARG A 113 -12.54 4.51 -0.68
N LYS A 114 -12.49 5.33 0.36
CA LYS A 114 -12.05 4.93 1.71
C LYS A 114 -12.86 3.75 2.26
N GLY A 115 -14.19 3.78 2.11
CA GLY A 115 -15.07 2.69 2.51
C GLY A 115 -14.75 1.39 1.76
N GLU A 116 -14.66 1.45 0.44
CA GLU A 116 -14.35 0.28 -0.39
C GLU A 116 -12.95 -0.29 -0.12
N LEU A 117 -11.93 0.57 -0.01
CA LEU A 117 -10.57 0.16 0.31
C LEU A 117 -10.47 -0.50 1.69
N THR A 118 -11.23 -0.02 2.67
CA THR A 118 -11.31 -0.63 4.01
C THR A 118 -11.92 -2.04 3.93
N ARG A 119 -13.03 -2.19 3.19
CA ARG A 119 -13.70 -3.47 2.97
C ARG A 119 -12.79 -4.46 2.25
N LEU A 120 -12.10 -4.00 1.20
CA LEU A 120 -11.18 -4.82 0.41
C LEU A 120 -9.93 -5.22 1.21
N SER A 121 -9.43 -4.33 2.06
CA SER A 121 -8.35 -4.62 3.03
C SER A 121 -8.74 -5.75 3.98
N GLN A 122 -9.93 -5.68 4.60
CA GLN A 122 -10.42 -6.75 5.49
C GLN A 122 -10.51 -8.10 4.76
N ARG A 123 -11.04 -8.11 3.54
CA ARG A 123 -11.12 -9.33 2.72
C ARG A 123 -9.73 -9.86 2.35
N TRP A 124 -8.79 -8.97 2.04
CA TRP A 124 -7.42 -9.33 1.71
C TRP A 124 -6.70 -9.98 2.90
N LEU A 125 -6.89 -9.43 4.10
CA LEU A 125 -6.34 -9.99 5.34
C LEU A 125 -6.98 -11.36 5.68
N ALA A 126 -8.30 -11.48 5.56
CA ALA A 126 -9.00 -12.74 5.83
C ALA A 126 -8.47 -13.90 4.96
N LYS A 127 -8.31 -13.67 3.65
CA LYS A 127 -7.77 -14.68 2.72
C LYS A 127 -6.36 -15.15 3.09
N ARG A 128 -5.54 -14.26 3.65
CA ARG A 128 -4.17 -14.59 4.05
C ARG A 128 -4.12 -15.31 5.39
N LEU A 129 -5.02 -14.99 6.32
CA LEU A 129 -5.18 -15.74 7.57
C LEU A 129 -5.64 -17.18 7.28
N GLU A 130 -6.56 -17.36 6.34
CA GLU A 130 -6.98 -18.70 5.88
C GLU A 130 -5.80 -19.48 5.28
N ALA A 131 -4.97 -18.85 4.45
CA ALA A 131 -3.81 -19.49 3.83
C ALA A 131 -2.66 -19.85 4.81
N VAL A 132 -2.66 -19.30 6.03
CA VAL A 132 -1.70 -19.65 7.10
C VAL A 132 -2.22 -20.81 7.96
N ASN A 133 -3.52 -21.06 7.95
CA ASN A 133 -4.19 -22.11 8.73
C ASN A 133 -4.41 -23.43 7.96
N VAL A 134 -3.88 -23.52 6.72
CA VAL A 134 -3.89 -24.72 5.86
C VAL A 134 -2.45 -25.20 5.67
#